data_AF-A0A2E5LE04-F1
#
_entry.id   AF-A0A2E5LE04-F1
#
_cell.length_a   1.000
_cell.length_b   1.000
_cell.length_c   1.000
_cell.angle_alpha   90.00
_cell.angle_beta   90.00
_cell.angle_gamma   90.00
#
_symmetry.space_group_name_H-M   'P 1'
#
loop_
_entity.id
_entity.type
_entity.pdbx_description
1 polymer ?
#
loop_
_entity_poly.entity_id
_entity_poly.type
_entity_poly.pdbx_seq_one_letter_code
_entity_poly.pdbx_strand_id
1 'polypeptide(L)'
;MSGLSTDEDVSINTYFNTTMDSCDISWTIIKDSVPNFWGMSFCFPNCYIEGVTNGQDNFLPNEQHYLNCHVYPYGQSGSGVIQMEITTNNTYKDTVTWNVSINSITNTIETLSNNHLNIYKTINILGYRSEKNNQILFDLYNDGSVKKRFVINSF
;
A
#
# COMPACT_ATOMS: atom_id res chain seq x y z
N MET A 1 1.34 -2.61 -8.05
CA MET A 1 0.81 -1.67 -7.04
C MET A 1 0.86 -2.34 -5.68
N SER A 2 1.16 -1.57 -4.63
CA SER A 2 1.31 -2.11 -3.27
C SER A 2 0.89 -1.11 -2.21
N GLY A 3 0.36 -1.60 -1.09
CA GLY A 3 -0.06 -0.78 0.04
C GLY A 3 -0.22 -1.59 1.32
N LEU A 4 -0.89 -1.00 2.30
CA LEU A 4 -1.24 -1.59 3.59
C LEU A 4 -2.72 -1.95 3.64
N SER A 5 -3.05 -2.97 4.44
CA SER A 5 -4.44 -3.40 4.68
C SER A 5 -5.33 -2.30 5.27
N THR A 6 -4.72 -1.29 5.91
CA THR A 6 -5.42 -0.12 6.45
C THR A 6 -5.61 1.00 5.45
N ASP A 7 -4.97 0.93 4.29
CA ASP A 7 -5.17 1.93 3.24
C ASP A 7 -6.60 1.79 2.73
N GLU A 8 -7.33 2.91 2.66
CA GLU A 8 -8.70 2.89 2.15
C GLU A 8 -8.71 2.61 0.65
N ASP A 9 -7.71 3.12 -0.09
CA ASP A 9 -7.54 2.95 -1.53
C ASP A 9 -6.05 2.77 -1.85
N VAL A 10 -5.75 1.78 -2.67
CA VAL A 10 -4.44 1.59 -3.30
C VAL A 10 -4.66 1.63 -4.80
N SER A 11 -3.92 2.48 -5.50
CA SER A 11 -4.10 2.67 -6.94
C SER A 11 -2.77 2.88 -7.67
N ILE A 12 -2.77 2.65 -8.99
CA ILE A 12 -1.64 3.00 -9.85
C ILE A 12 -2.15 3.47 -11.21
N ASN A 13 -1.56 4.56 -11.68
CA ASN A 13 -1.86 5.15 -12.97
C ASN A 13 -1.01 4.51 -14.08
N THR A 14 -1.66 4.23 -15.20
CA THR A 14 -1.04 4.17 -16.53
C THR A 14 -1.86 5.04 -17.48
N TYR A 15 -1.49 5.06 -18.75
CA TYR A 15 -2.11 5.92 -19.75
C TYR A 15 -2.40 5.15 -21.03
N PHE A 16 -3.55 5.45 -21.61
CA PHE A 16 -3.89 5.07 -22.96
C PHE A 16 -3.72 6.28 -23.88
N ASN A 17 -2.95 6.13 -24.95
CA ASN A 17 -2.73 7.18 -25.93
C ASN A 17 -3.49 6.82 -27.21
N THR A 18 -4.35 7.73 -27.67
CA THR A 18 -4.98 7.62 -28.98
C THR A 18 -3.98 8.00 -30.08
N THR A 19 -4.26 7.54 -31.30
CA THR A 19 -3.43 7.84 -32.47
C THR A 19 -4.00 9.04 -33.24
N MET A 20 -3.67 9.17 -34.53
CA MET A 20 -4.07 10.31 -35.37
C MET A 20 -5.57 10.33 -35.71
N ASP A 21 -6.32 9.27 -35.37
CA ASP A 21 -7.76 9.15 -35.59
C ASP A 21 -8.49 8.91 -34.27
N SER A 22 -9.79 9.22 -34.23
CA SER A 22 -10.64 8.87 -33.09
C SER A 22 -10.80 7.36 -33.03
N CYS A 23 -11.05 6.84 -31.83
CA CYS A 23 -11.28 5.42 -31.67
C CYS A 23 -12.39 5.09 -30.68
N ASP A 24 -13.17 4.07 -31.04
CA ASP A 24 -14.14 3.44 -30.15
C ASP A 24 -13.39 2.45 -29.27
N ILE A 25 -13.48 2.65 -27.97
CA ILE A 25 -12.88 1.79 -26.97
C ILE A 25 -13.98 1.00 -26.27
N SER A 26 -13.72 -0.29 -26.08
CA SER A 26 -14.45 -1.11 -25.13
C SER A 26 -13.44 -1.85 -24.26
N TRP A 27 -13.76 -2.06 -23.00
CA TRP A 27 -12.89 -2.79 -22.10
C TRP A 27 -13.68 -3.78 -21.26
N THR A 28 -13.02 -4.85 -20.85
CA THR A 28 -13.59 -5.86 -19.95
C THR A 28 -12.51 -6.48 -19.07
N ILE A 29 -12.85 -6.75 -17.81
CA ILE A 29 -11.99 -7.55 -16.93
C ILE A 29 -12.11 -9.01 -17.36
N ILE A 30 -10.97 -9.59 -17.74
CA ILE A 30 -10.88 -10.98 -18.23
C ILE A 30 -10.32 -11.93 -17.18
N LYS A 31 -9.70 -11.39 -16.12
CA LYS A 31 -9.15 -12.16 -15.01
C LYS A 31 -9.06 -11.29 -13.76
N ASP A 32 -9.53 -11.81 -12.65
CA ASP A 32 -9.20 -11.34 -11.32
C ASP A 32 -8.77 -12.52 -10.44
N SER A 33 -7.84 -12.26 -9.53
CA SER A 33 -7.43 -13.23 -8.50
C SER A 33 -7.21 -12.56 -7.16
N VAL A 34 -7.80 -11.37 -6.98
CA VAL A 34 -7.75 -10.64 -5.72
C VAL A 34 -8.62 -11.35 -4.67
N PRO A 35 -8.32 -11.19 -3.37
CA PRO A 35 -9.17 -11.70 -2.31
C PRO A 35 -10.64 -11.27 -2.47
N ASN A 36 -11.58 -12.18 -2.21
CA ASN A 36 -13.03 -11.98 -2.42
C ASN A 36 -13.65 -10.78 -1.71
N PHE A 37 -12.98 -10.24 -0.68
CA PHE A 37 -13.46 -9.11 0.08
C PHE A 37 -12.87 -7.78 -0.38
N TRP A 38 -11.99 -7.78 -1.38
CA TRP A 38 -11.47 -6.53 -1.93
C TRP A 38 -12.46 -5.93 -2.91
N GLY A 39 -12.59 -4.60 -2.83
CA GLY A 39 -13.25 -3.82 -3.84
C GLY A 39 -12.31 -3.47 -4.99
N MET A 40 -12.88 -3.28 -6.18
CA MET A 40 -12.14 -2.80 -7.35
C MET A 40 -12.97 -1.76 -8.11
N SER A 41 -12.33 -0.67 -8.53
CA SER A 41 -12.91 0.28 -9.47
C SER A 41 -11.88 0.70 -10.52
N PHE A 42 -12.37 1.13 -11.67
CA PHE A 42 -11.53 1.49 -12.81
C PHE A 42 -11.87 2.90 -13.26
N CYS A 43 -10.84 3.70 -13.57
CA CYS A 43 -11.02 5.01 -14.18
C CYS A 43 -10.47 4.97 -15.59
N PHE A 44 -11.36 5.01 -16.59
CA PHE A 44 -10.98 4.99 -18.00
C PHE A 44 -12.11 5.50 -18.93
N PRO A 45 -12.14 6.79 -19.28
CA PRO A 45 -11.39 7.92 -18.72
C PRO A 45 -12.06 8.44 -17.43
N ASN A 46 -13.36 8.19 -17.29
CA ASN A 46 -14.15 8.49 -16.10
C ASN A 46 -14.05 7.33 -15.10
N CYS A 47 -14.16 7.65 -13.81
CA CYS A 47 -14.18 6.65 -12.75
C CYS A 47 -15.54 5.97 -12.66
N TYR A 48 -15.53 4.65 -12.79
CA TYR A 48 -16.69 3.80 -12.59
C TYR A 48 -16.87 3.49 -11.10
N ILE A 49 -18.09 3.16 -10.70
CA ILE A 49 -18.36 2.65 -9.36
C ILE A 49 -17.69 1.28 -9.14
N GLU A 50 -17.47 0.91 -7.88
CA GLU A 50 -16.89 -0.38 -7.52
C GLU A 50 -17.68 -1.57 -8.13
N GLY A 51 -16.96 -2.56 -8.65
CA GLY A 51 -17.52 -3.79 -9.20
C GLY A 51 -17.94 -3.71 -10.68
N VAL A 52 -17.82 -2.56 -11.34
CA VAL A 52 -18.00 -2.48 -12.79
C VAL A 52 -16.84 -3.18 -13.50
N THR A 53 -17.15 -4.18 -14.31
CA THR A 53 -16.15 -5.03 -14.98
C THR A 53 -16.04 -4.79 -16.49
N ASN A 54 -16.80 -3.87 -17.05
CA ASN A 54 -16.72 -3.49 -18.47
C ASN A 54 -17.23 -2.07 -18.69
N GLY A 55 -16.81 -1.47 -19.81
CA GLY A 55 -17.22 -0.13 -20.20
C GLY A 55 -16.89 0.16 -21.66
N GLN A 56 -17.42 1.26 -22.18
CA GLN A 56 -17.20 1.72 -23.55
C GLN A 56 -17.10 3.24 -23.58
N ASP A 57 -16.29 3.76 -24.50
CA ASP A 57 -16.16 5.20 -24.72
C ASP A 57 -15.67 5.49 -26.15
N ASN A 58 -15.74 6.76 -26.57
CA ASN A 58 -15.16 7.25 -27.81
C ASN A 58 -14.10 8.29 -27.50
N PHE A 59 -12.87 8.04 -27.91
CA PHE A 59 -11.76 8.95 -27.67
C PHE A 59 -11.40 9.71 -28.94
N LEU A 60 -11.09 11.00 -28.78
CA LEU A 60 -10.73 11.85 -29.90
C LEU A 60 -9.24 11.66 -30.26
N PRO A 61 -8.83 12.05 -31.48
CA PRO A 61 -7.43 11.93 -31.89
C PRO A 61 -6.48 12.71 -30.99
N ASN A 62 -5.27 12.19 -30.81
CA ASN A 62 -4.17 12.82 -30.07
C ASN A 62 -4.48 13.14 -28.61
N GLU A 63 -5.45 12.44 -28.01
CA GLU A 63 -5.74 12.48 -26.58
C GLU A 63 -4.98 11.40 -25.82
N GLN A 64 -4.60 11.74 -24.58
CA GLN A 64 -4.10 10.81 -23.59
C GLN A 64 -5.13 10.69 -22.48
N HIS A 65 -5.60 9.47 -22.24
CA HIS A 65 -6.56 9.18 -21.18
C HIS A 65 -5.89 8.43 -20.04
N TYR A 66 -6.26 8.79 -18.82
CA TYR A 66 -5.87 8.06 -17.63
C TYR A 66 -6.51 6.67 -17.67
N LEU A 67 -5.70 5.68 -17.33
CA LEU A 67 -6.14 4.32 -17.07
C LEU A 67 -5.64 3.94 -15.68
N ASN A 68 -6.55 3.91 -14.72
CA ASN A 68 -6.24 3.58 -13.33
C ASN A 68 -7.09 2.40 -12.85
N CYS A 69 -6.45 1.53 -12.06
CA CYS A 69 -7.11 0.52 -11.25
C CYS A 69 -6.97 0.88 -9.77
N HIS A 70 -8.09 1.09 -9.11
CA HIS A 70 -8.20 1.27 -7.67
C HIS A 70 -8.58 -0.06 -7.03
N VAL A 71 -7.96 -0.36 -5.89
CA VAL A 71 -8.22 -1.54 -5.07
C VAL A 71 -8.50 -1.09 -3.65
N TYR A 72 -9.63 -1.53 -3.11
CA TYR A 72 -10.08 -1.25 -1.75
C TYR A 72 -9.88 -2.50 -0.89
N PRO A 73 -8.83 -2.57 -0.05
CA PRO A 73 -8.47 -3.81 0.65
C PRO A 73 -9.37 -4.16 1.83
N TYR A 74 -10.13 -3.18 2.34
CA TYR A 74 -11.08 -3.34 3.46
C TYR A 74 -10.49 -4.07 4.68
N GLY A 75 -9.27 -3.72 5.08
CA GLY A 75 -8.62 -4.32 6.25
C GLY A 75 -7.94 -5.66 5.98
N GLN A 76 -7.98 -6.19 4.75
CA GLN A 76 -7.42 -7.50 4.42
C GLN A 76 -6.12 -7.42 3.63
N SER A 77 -5.08 -8.06 4.17
CA SER A 77 -3.85 -8.31 3.44
C SER A 77 -4.01 -9.43 2.42
N GLY A 78 -3.24 -9.38 1.35
CA GLY A 78 -3.24 -10.39 0.31
C GLY A 78 -2.51 -9.91 -0.93
N SER A 79 -2.55 -10.73 -1.97
CA SER A 79 -2.03 -10.36 -3.28
C SER A 79 -2.93 -10.93 -4.36
N GLY A 80 -2.91 -10.31 -5.53
CA GLY A 80 -3.74 -10.72 -6.65
C GLY A 80 -3.31 -10.08 -7.95
N VAL A 81 -3.91 -10.56 -9.03
CA VAL A 81 -3.70 -10.06 -10.38
C VAL A 81 -5.05 -9.68 -10.96
N ILE A 82 -5.10 -8.53 -11.62
CA ILE A 82 -6.26 -8.03 -12.38
C ILE A 82 -5.80 -7.85 -13.82
N GLN A 83 -6.54 -8.38 -14.78
CA GLN A 83 -6.29 -8.21 -16.20
C GLN A 83 -7.51 -7.62 -16.90
N MET A 84 -7.30 -6.51 -17.61
CA MET A 84 -8.28 -5.85 -18.46
C MET A 84 -7.89 -6.02 -19.91
N GLU A 85 -8.81 -6.50 -20.73
CA GLU A 85 -8.69 -6.45 -22.19
C GLU A 85 -9.33 -5.15 -22.68
N ILE A 86 -8.61 -4.40 -23.50
CA ILE A 86 -9.08 -3.18 -24.17
C ILE A 86 -9.19 -3.51 -25.66
N THR A 87 -10.37 -3.33 -26.23
CA THR A 87 -10.64 -3.49 -27.65
C THR A 87 -10.86 -2.13 -28.30
N THR A 88 -10.06 -1.81 -29.32
CA THR A 88 -10.10 -0.57 -30.09
C THR A 88 -10.72 -0.83 -31.47
N ASN A 89 -11.71 -0.02 -31.85
CA ASN A 89 -12.43 -0.08 -33.12
C ASN A 89 -12.91 -1.51 -33.47
N ASN A 90 -13.31 -2.27 -32.45
CA ASN A 90 -13.70 -3.69 -32.55
C ASN A 90 -12.67 -4.62 -33.23
N THR A 91 -11.42 -4.19 -33.35
CA THR A 91 -10.41 -4.86 -34.18
C THR A 91 -9.16 -5.22 -33.39
N TYR A 92 -8.58 -4.24 -32.70
CA TYR A 92 -7.32 -4.43 -31.98
C TYR A 92 -7.57 -4.68 -30.52
N LYS A 93 -6.85 -5.64 -29.94
CA LYS A 93 -6.94 -5.99 -28.53
C LYS A 93 -5.61 -5.78 -27.85
N ASP A 94 -5.64 -5.13 -26.70
CA ASP A 94 -4.49 -4.99 -25.80
C ASP A 94 -4.89 -5.46 -24.40
N THR A 95 -3.92 -5.82 -23.57
CA THR A 95 -4.14 -6.30 -22.21
C THR A 95 -3.31 -5.52 -21.21
N VAL A 96 -3.99 -4.92 -20.25
CA VAL A 96 -3.36 -4.26 -19.10
C VAL A 96 -3.45 -5.19 -17.90
N THR A 97 -2.33 -5.36 -17.21
CA THR A 97 -2.22 -6.24 -16.04
C THR A 97 -1.74 -5.47 -14.82
N TRP A 98 -2.53 -5.51 -13.75
CA TRP A 98 -2.15 -4.98 -12.45
C TRP A 98 -1.82 -6.13 -11.49
N ASN A 99 -0.59 -6.12 -10.97
CA ASN A 99 -0.19 -6.99 -9.87
C ASN A 99 -0.31 -6.21 -8.56
N VAL A 100 -1.11 -6.72 -7.63
CA VAL A 100 -1.51 -6.05 -6.38
C VAL A 100 -0.93 -6.81 -5.20
N SER A 101 -0.36 -6.09 -4.23
CA SER A 101 0.15 -6.65 -2.99
C SER A 101 -0.16 -5.74 -1.80
N ILE A 102 -0.99 -6.21 -0.88
CA ILE A 102 -1.41 -5.50 0.32
C ILE A 102 -0.89 -6.23 1.54
N ASN A 103 -0.12 -5.51 2.36
CA ASN A 103 0.50 -6.08 3.55
C ASN A 103 -0.32 -5.78 4.82
N SER A 104 -0.29 -6.70 5.78
CA SER A 104 -0.75 -6.42 7.14
C SER A 104 0.18 -5.43 7.80
N ILE A 105 -0.36 -4.54 8.64
CA ILE A 105 0.47 -3.87 9.63
C ILE A 105 0.80 -4.92 10.69
N THR A 106 2.03 -5.44 10.69
CA THR A 106 2.56 -6.09 11.89
C THR A 106 2.86 -4.98 12.89
N ASN A 107 1.92 -4.72 13.81
CA ASN A 107 2.31 -4.13 15.08
C ASN A 107 3.18 -5.17 15.77
N THR A 108 4.49 -5.13 15.54
CA THR A 108 5.44 -5.75 16.46
C THR A 108 5.35 -4.95 17.76
N ILE A 109 4.33 -5.26 18.56
CA ILE A 109 4.47 -5.14 19.99
C ILE A 109 5.53 -6.19 20.31
N GLU A 110 6.80 -5.78 20.37
CA GLU A 110 7.80 -6.52 21.10
C GLU A 110 7.33 -6.59 22.55
N THR A 111 6.47 -7.54 22.87
CA THR A 111 6.38 -8.09 24.21
C THR A 111 7.73 -8.73 24.46
N LEU A 112 8.70 -7.93 24.89
CA LEU A 112 9.85 -8.39 25.63
C LEU A 112 9.26 -9.23 26.77
N SER A 113 9.31 -10.54 26.59
CA SER A 113 9.09 -11.49 27.66
C SER A 113 9.86 -10.99 28.88
N ASN A 114 9.19 -10.92 30.03
CA ASN A 114 9.79 -10.65 31.34
C ASN A 114 10.77 -11.77 31.73
N ASN A 115 11.82 -11.97 30.93
CA ASN A 115 13.06 -12.48 31.48
C ASN A 115 13.59 -11.36 32.36
N HIS A 116 13.94 -11.70 33.60
CA HIS A 116 14.51 -10.76 34.56
C HIS A 116 15.85 -10.25 34.02
N LEU A 117 15.79 -9.27 33.12
CA LEU A 117 16.95 -8.59 32.57
C LEU A 117 17.46 -7.66 33.67
N ASN A 118 18.42 -8.15 34.43
CA ASN A 118 19.10 -7.34 35.42
C ASN A 118 19.90 -6.25 34.69
N ILE A 119 19.53 -5.00 34.94
CA ILE A 119 20.29 -3.83 34.50
C ILE A 119 21.62 -3.87 35.24
N TYR A 120 22.74 -3.90 34.51
CA TYR A 120 24.06 -3.82 35.14
C TYR A 120 24.63 -2.39 35.12
N LYS A 121 24.16 -1.54 34.20
CA LYS A 121 24.63 -0.16 34.09
C LYS A 121 23.62 0.74 33.38
N THR A 122 23.41 1.94 33.93
CA THR A 122 22.67 3.01 33.27
C THR A 122 23.63 4.16 32.94
N ILE A 123 23.59 4.64 31.69
CA ILE A 123 24.44 5.73 31.18
C ILE A 123 23.62 6.84 30.51
N ASN A 124 24.15 8.06 30.48
CA ASN A 124 23.61 9.13 29.64
C ASN A 124 24.16 9.06 28.20
N ILE A 125 23.74 9.98 27.34
CA ILE A 125 24.16 10.04 25.92
C ILE A 125 25.68 10.24 25.74
N LEU A 126 26.38 10.73 26.76
CA LEU A 126 27.82 10.92 26.75
C LEU A 126 28.58 9.69 27.30
N GLY A 127 27.87 8.61 27.66
CA GLY A 127 28.46 7.38 28.19
C GLY A 127 28.77 7.39 29.68
N TYR A 128 28.46 8.50 30.39
CA TYR A 128 28.67 8.60 31.83
C TYR A 128 27.54 7.92 32.60
N ARG A 129 27.90 7.24 33.70
CA ARG A 129 26.90 6.65 34.59
C ARG A 129 25.96 7.74 35.12
N SER A 130 24.66 7.56 34.97
CA SER A 130 23.70 8.59 35.35
C SER A 130 22.33 8.03 35.68
N GLU A 131 21.70 8.59 36.70
CA GLU A 131 20.33 8.26 37.13
C GLU A 131 19.45 9.52 37.23
N LYS A 132 19.94 10.68 36.75
CA LYS A 132 19.16 11.91 36.79
C LYS A 132 18.01 11.86 35.79
N ASN A 133 16.87 12.40 36.21
CA ASN A 133 15.71 12.63 35.35
C ASN A 133 15.93 13.87 34.46
N ASN A 134 15.02 14.10 33.52
CA ASN A 134 15.05 15.13 32.48
C ASN A 134 16.24 15.01 31.50
N GLN A 135 16.71 13.78 31.26
CA GLN A 135 17.73 13.46 30.26
C GLN A 135 17.49 12.06 29.67
N ILE A 136 18.08 11.82 28.50
CA ILE A 136 18.05 10.50 27.85
C ILE A 136 19.02 9.57 28.58
N LEU A 137 18.52 8.39 28.96
CA LEU A 137 19.26 7.34 29.63
C LEU A 137 19.23 6.05 28.79
N PHE A 138 20.30 5.27 28.87
CA PHE A 138 20.41 3.94 28.30
C PHE A 138 20.66 2.94 29.43
N ASP A 139 19.73 2.00 29.62
CA ASP A 139 19.90 0.86 30.51
C ASP A 139 20.53 -0.29 29.73
N LEU A 140 21.70 -0.74 30.19
CA LEU A 140 22.47 -1.85 29.64
C LEU A 140 22.15 -3.11 30.46
N TYR A 141 21.75 -4.17 29.76
CA TYR A 141 21.37 -5.44 30.37
C TYR A 141 22.46 -6.49 30.22
N ASN A 142 22.50 -7.46 31.13
CA ASN A 142 23.51 -8.51 31.15
C ASN A 142 23.56 -9.38 29.89
N ASP A 143 22.48 -9.42 29.11
CA ASP A 143 22.39 -10.15 27.83
C ASP A 143 22.92 -9.35 26.63
N GLY A 144 23.43 -8.13 26.87
CA GLY A 144 23.94 -7.23 25.84
C GLY A 144 22.87 -6.34 25.19
N SER A 145 21.59 -6.47 25.57
CA SER A 145 20.54 -5.58 25.10
C SER A 145 20.64 -4.19 25.74
N VAL A 146 20.05 -3.20 25.05
CA VAL A 146 20.06 -1.79 25.49
C VAL A 146 18.66 -1.19 25.38
N LYS A 147 18.15 -0.61 26.46
CA LYS A 147 16.87 0.14 26.47
C LYS A 147 17.11 1.63 26.63
N LYS A 148 16.59 2.42 25.68
CA LYS A 148 16.53 3.88 25.79
C LYS A 148 15.31 4.29 26.61
N ARG A 149 15.48 5.16 27.60
CA ARG A 149 14.37 5.81 28.32
C ARG A 149 14.60 7.31 28.52
N PHE A 150 13.52 8.04 28.62
CA PHE A 150 13.50 9.46 29.00
C PHE A 150 12.54 9.60 30.17
N VAL A 151 13.05 9.95 31.35
CA VAL A 151 12.24 10.12 32.56
C VAL A 151 12.10 11.60 32.82
N ILE A 152 10.88 12.10 32.92
CA ILE A 152 10.59 13.50 33.26
C ILE A 152 10.04 13.53 34.67
N ASN A 153 10.55 14.43 35.53
CA ASN A 153 9.88 14.70 36.81
C ASN A 153 8.67 15.59 36.57
N SER A 154 7.49 15.14 37.03
CA SER A 154 6.33 16.02 37.21
C SER A 154 6.62 16.98 38.38
N PHE A 155 6.32 18.27 38.19
CA PHE A 155 6.33 19.26 39.27
C PHE A 155 5.17 19.03 40.24
#